data_AF-A0A1U9XEW8-F1
#
_entry.id   AF-A0A1U9XEW8-F1
#
_cell.length_a   1.000
_cell.length_b   1.000
_cell.length_c   1.000
_cell.angle_alpha   90.00
_cell.angle_beta   90.00
_cell.angle_gamma   90.00
#
_symmetry.space_group_name_H-M   'P 1'
#
loop_
_entity.id
_entity.type
_entity.pdbx_description
1 polymer ?
#
loop_
_entity_poly.entity_id
_entity_poly.type
_entity_poly.pdbx_seq_one_letter_code
_entity_poly.pdbx_strand_id
1 'polypeptide(L)'
;MIVDLGGTTLDVSHVRSKMTGITKTWCDPNIGVSLITSGVKEQMAVHANTRVSSFQADNIIVHRNEPDYLSRRIYNAEQRESIINVINERQKLLIKRVNDVISRFTDYTHVMCVGGGAEIVAEAVKNLTKVPDERFYLSSSPQFDLVMGMIKMKGGVTNE
;
A
#
# COMPACT_ATOMS: atom_id res chain seq x y z
N MET A 1 16.17 2.13 -1.44
CA MET A 1 14.96 2.34 -2.27
C MET A 1 13.80 2.59 -1.34
N ILE A 2 12.98 3.60 -1.62
CA ILE A 2 11.77 3.95 -0.88
C ILE A 2 10.61 3.67 -1.83
N VAL A 3 9.62 2.92 -1.37
CA VAL A 3 8.39 2.57 -2.08
C VAL A 3 7.23 3.20 -1.31
N ASP A 4 6.69 4.28 -1.82
CA ASP A 4 5.55 5.00 -1.23
C ASP A 4 4.27 4.63 -1.98
N LEU A 5 3.40 3.87 -1.32
CA LEU A 5 2.09 3.53 -1.87
C LEU A 5 1.01 4.33 -1.15
N GLY A 6 0.52 5.36 -1.83
CA GLY A 6 -0.56 6.21 -1.36
C GLY A 6 -1.95 5.70 -1.75
N GLY A 7 -2.95 6.53 -1.48
CA GLY A 7 -4.34 6.26 -1.86
C GLY A 7 -4.51 6.17 -3.38
N THR A 8 -3.83 7.01 -4.14
CA THR A 8 -4.01 7.12 -5.60
C THR A 8 -2.72 6.99 -6.40
N THR A 9 -1.55 7.06 -5.76
CA THR A 9 -0.26 7.08 -6.43
C THR A 9 0.69 6.05 -5.84
N LEU A 10 1.63 5.61 -6.67
CA LEU A 10 2.81 4.85 -6.29
C LEU A 10 4.03 5.67 -6.67
N ASP A 11 4.83 6.02 -5.69
CA ASP A 11 6.07 6.77 -5.88
C ASP A 11 7.24 5.93 -5.38
N VAL A 12 8.19 5.64 -6.26
CA VAL A 12 9.39 4.84 -5.94
C VAL A 12 10.63 5.68 -6.19
N SER A 13 11.50 5.77 -5.20
CA SER A 13 12.78 6.48 -5.32
C SER A 13 13.96 5.62 -4.87
N HIS A 14 15.07 5.77 -5.57
CA HIS A 14 16.37 5.26 -5.15
C HIS A 14 17.26 6.45 -4.82
N VAL A 15 17.51 6.62 -3.52
CA VAL A 15 18.33 7.68 -2.96
C VAL A 15 19.64 7.08 -2.46
N ARG A 16 20.77 7.75 -2.74
CA ARG A 16 22.10 7.34 -2.27
C ARG A 16 22.24 7.61 -0.77
N SER A 17 23.11 6.85 -0.12
CA SER A 17 23.38 6.99 1.31
C SER A 17 23.74 8.43 1.70
N LYS A 18 23.37 8.82 2.93
CA LYS A 18 23.58 10.18 3.48
C LYS A 18 23.01 11.30 2.60
N MET A 19 21.94 11.02 1.84
CA MET A 19 21.31 11.97 0.91
C MET A 19 22.29 12.56 -0.11
N THR A 20 23.36 11.84 -0.46
CA THR A 20 24.40 12.32 -1.39
C THR A 20 23.95 12.45 -2.85
N GLY A 21 22.73 12.03 -3.17
CA GLY A 21 22.11 12.22 -4.47
C GLY A 21 20.92 11.30 -4.69
N ILE A 22 20.15 11.58 -5.73
CA ILE A 22 19.04 10.75 -6.18
C ILE A 22 19.51 9.95 -7.41
N THR A 23 19.41 8.63 -7.35
CA THR A 23 19.78 7.73 -8.44
C THR A 23 18.65 7.61 -9.46
N LYS A 24 17.42 7.44 -8.99
CA LYS A 24 16.25 7.21 -9.85
C LYS A 24 14.95 7.52 -9.12
N THR A 25 13.95 8.00 -9.85
CA THR A 25 12.57 8.15 -9.38
C THR A 25 11.60 7.58 -10.40
N TRP A 26 10.47 7.10 -9.92
CA TRP A 26 9.33 6.67 -10.73
C TRP A 26 8.05 7.03 -9.99
N CYS A 27 7.15 7.75 -10.65
CA CYS A 27 5.87 8.18 -10.10
C CYS A 27 4.76 7.67 -11.02
N ASP A 28 3.83 6.88 -10.49
CA ASP A 28 2.70 6.35 -11.24
C ASP A 28 1.37 6.79 -10.61
N PRO A 29 0.62 7.69 -11.27
CA PRO A 29 -0.67 8.16 -10.76
C PRO A 29 -1.82 7.16 -10.96
N ASN A 30 -1.55 5.99 -11.56
CA ASN A 30 -2.56 4.97 -11.87
C ASN A 30 -2.43 3.72 -10.98
N ILE A 31 -1.52 3.74 -10.00
CA ILE A 31 -1.31 2.65 -9.06
C ILE A 31 -1.52 3.21 -7.66
N GLY A 32 -2.54 2.75 -6.95
CA GLY A 32 -2.85 3.20 -5.59
C GLY A 32 -3.83 2.26 -4.91
N VAL A 33 -4.02 2.44 -3.59
CA VAL A 33 -5.00 1.67 -2.80
C VAL A 33 -6.42 1.82 -3.36
N SER A 34 -6.71 2.94 -4.03
CA SER A 34 -7.98 3.23 -4.71
C SER A 34 -8.39 2.16 -5.73
N LEU A 35 -7.45 1.34 -6.24
CA LEU A 35 -7.74 0.19 -7.09
C LEU A 35 -8.59 -0.86 -6.36
N ILE A 36 -8.31 -1.08 -5.07
CA ILE A 36 -9.06 -1.99 -4.20
C ILE A 36 -10.36 -1.30 -3.76
N THR A 37 -10.27 -0.05 -3.28
CA THR A 37 -11.44 0.73 -2.84
C THR A 37 -12.50 0.84 -3.93
N SER A 38 -12.10 1.08 -5.18
CA SER A 38 -13.04 1.18 -6.31
C SER A 38 -13.68 -0.17 -6.62
N GLY A 39 -12.92 -1.27 -6.59
CA GLY A 39 -13.47 -2.62 -6.78
C GLY A 39 -14.52 -2.97 -5.73
N VAL A 40 -14.29 -2.63 -4.46
CA VAL A 40 -15.28 -2.83 -3.39
C VAL A 40 -16.54 -1.99 -3.64
N LYS A 41 -16.38 -0.72 -4.03
CA LYS A 41 -17.52 0.18 -4.34
C LYS A 41 -18.36 -0.33 -5.51
N GLU A 42 -17.72 -0.78 -6.58
CA GLU A 42 -18.36 -1.39 -7.74
C GLU A 42 -19.16 -2.62 -7.31
N GLN A 43 -18.56 -3.51 -6.52
CA GLN A 43 -19.20 -4.74 -6.10
C GLN A 43 -20.38 -4.53 -5.16
N MET A 44 -20.29 -3.53 -4.28
CA MET A 44 -21.41 -3.11 -3.42
C MET A 44 -22.56 -2.51 -4.23
N ALA A 45 -22.25 -1.76 -5.29
CA ALA A 45 -23.27 -1.20 -6.17
C ALA A 45 -24.02 -2.29 -6.96
N VAL A 46 -23.32 -3.33 -7.43
CA VAL A 46 -23.90 -4.45 -8.20
C VAL A 46 -24.90 -5.26 -7.37
N HIS A 47 -24.52 -5.66 -6.15
CA HIS A 47 -25.34 -6.60 -5.37
C HIS A 47 -26.49 -5.98 -4.60
N ALA A 48 -26.40 -4.68 -4.27
CA ALA A 48 -27.33 -4.08 -3.32
C ALA A 48 -27.89 -2.72 -3.78
N ASN A 49 -27.60 -2.28 -5.01
CA ASN A 49 -27.81 -0.88 -5.47
C ASN A 49 -27.32 0.14 -4.41
N THR A 50 -26.35 -0.27 -3.60
CA THR A 50 -25.92 0.43 -2.39
C THR A 50 -24.62 1.13 -2.73
N ARG A 51 -24.71 2.45 -2.86
CA ARG A 51 -23.52 3.30 -3.01
C ARG A 51 -22.86 3.45 -1.65
N VAL A 52 -21.65 2.92 -1.52
CA VAL A 52 -20.82 3.12 -0.32
C VAL A 52 -19.80 4.22 -0.54
N SER A 53 -19.51 4.97 0.52
CA SER A 53 -18.44 5.97 0.51
C SER A 53 -17.06 5.29 0.50
N SER A 54 -16.01 6.03 0.15
CA SER A 54 -14.63 5.50 0.23
C SER A 54 -14.29 5.09 1.66
N PHE A 55 -14.71 5.87 2.66
CA PHE A 55 -14.54 5.52 4.07
C PHE A 55 -15.18 4.18 4.44
N GLN A 56 -16.37 3.89 3.93
CA GLN A 56 -17.03 2.60 4.17
C GLN A 56 -16.31 1.45 3.46
N ALA A 57 -15.86 1.66 2.22
CA ALA A 57 -15.11 0.67 1.46
C ALA A 57 -13.74 0.37 2.11
N ASP A 58 -13.01 1.39 2.55
CA ASP A 58 -11.71 1.23 3.21
C ASP A 58 -11.85 0.47 4.53
N ASN A 59 -12.92 0.74 5.28
CA ASN A 59 -13.27 -0.02 6.48
C ASN A 59 -13.49 -1.52 6.21
N ILE A 60 -14.16 -1.85 5.10
CA ILE A 60 -14.33 -3.25 4.68
C ILE A 60 -12.98 -3.87 4.31
N ILE A 61 -12.09 -3.12 3.64
CA ILE A 61 -10.75 -3.59 3.24
C ILE A 61 -9.88 -3.87 4.47
N VAL A 62 -9.84 -2.95 5.44
CA VAL A 62 -9.06 -3.10 6.68
C VAL A 62 -9.50 -4.34 7.45
N HIS A 63 -10.80 -4.51 7.66
CA HIS A 63 -11.38 -5.60 8.47
C HIS A 63 -11.78 -6.81 7.63
N ARG A 64 -11.19 -7.00 6.44
CA ARG A 64 -11.54 -8.08 5.49
C ARG A 64 -11.36 -9.50 6.05
N ASN A 65 -10.50 -9.64 7.05
CA ASN A 65 -10.21 -10.91 7.73
C ASN A 65 -11.01 -11.08 9.04
N GLU A 66 -12.00 -10.22 9.30
CA GLU A 66 -12.83 -10.25 10.51
C GLU A 66 -14.29 -10.59 10.16
N PRO A 67 -14.66 -11.89 10.17
CA PRO A 67 -16.01 -12.33 9.77
C PRO A 67 -17.14 -11.65 10.57
N ASP A 68 -16.91 -11.41 11.87
CA ASP A 68 -17.87 -10.73 12.74
C ASP A 68 -18.08 -9.26 12.36
N TYR A 69 -17.03 -8.57 11.91
CA TYR A 69 -17.13 -7.19 11.45
C TYR A 69 -17.91 -7.12 10.13
N LEU A 70 -17.61 -8.04 9.20
CA LEU A 70 -18.24 -8.09 7.88
C LEU A 70 -19.71 -8.50 7.96
N SER A 71 -20.07 -9.48 8.78
CA SER A 71 -21.46 -9.95 8.93
C SER A 71 -22.40 -8.87 9.47
N ARG A 72 -21.91 -7.95 10.32
CA ARG A 72 -22.68 -6.81 10.84
C ARG A 72 -22.96 -5.73 9.78
N ARG A 73 -22.16 -5.67 8.70
CA ARG A 73 -22.28 -4.64 7.64
C ARG A 73 -22.89 -5.17 6.35
N ILE A 74 -22.62 -6.43 6.05
CA ILE A 74 -23.04 -7.11 4.83
C ILE A 74 -23.73 -8.39 5.30
N TYR A 75 -25.06 -8.38 5.36
CA TYR A 75 -25.84 -9.48 5.94
C TYR A 75 -25.83 -10.75 5.07
N ASN A 76 -25.80 -10.61 3.74
CA ASN A 76 -25.80 -11.73 2.81
C ASN A 76 -24.41 -12.40 2.72
N ALA A 77 -24.36 -13.73 2.85
CA ALA A 77 -23.12 -14.51 2.84
C ALA A 77 -22.43 -14.56 1.48
N GLU A 78 -23.17 -14.79 0.40
CA GLU A 78 -22.65 -14.81 -0.97
C GLU A 78 -22.06 -13.44 -1.34
N GLN A 79 -22.72 -12.36 -0.92
CA GLN A 79 -22.23 -11.00 -1.12
C GLN A 79 -20.90 -10.76 -0.39
N ARG A 80 -20.78 -11.23 0.87
CA ARG A 80 -19.51 -11.14 1.63
C ARG A 80 -18.38 -11.87 0.92
N GLU A 81 -18.63 -13.12 0.51
CA GLU A 81 -17.65 -13.92 -0.22
C GLU A 81 -17.22 -13.23 -1.52
N SER A 82 -18.20 -12.72 -2.27
CA SER A 82 -17.97 -12.00 -3.52
C SER A 82 -17.10 -10.75 -3.33
N ILE A 83 -17.31 -9.99 -2.26
CA ILE A 83 -16.49 -8.81 -1.92
C ILE A 83 -15.08 -9.21 -1.52
N ILE A 84 -14.91 -10.26 -0.72
CA ILE A 84 -13.60 -10.79 -0.34
C ILE A 84 -12.82 -11.22 -1.58
N ASN A 85 -13.48 -11.89 -2.53
CA ASN A 85 -12.87 -12.29 -3.80
C ASN A 85 -12.40 -11.07 -4.60
N VAL A 86 -13.23 -10.03 -4.73
CA VAL A 86 -12.83 -8.79 -5.40
C VAL A 86 -11.65 -8.11 -4.70
N ILE A 87 -11.63 -8.06 -3.36
CA ILE A 87 -10.49 -7.50 -2.62
C ILE A 87 -9.21 -8.27 -2.95
N ASN A 88 -9.26 -9.61 -2.91
CA ASN A 88 -8.12 -10.46 -3.21
C ASN A 88 -7.62 -10.29 -4.66
N GLU A 89 -8.52 -10.21 -5.63
CA GLU A 89 -8.18 -9.97 -7.03
C GLU A 89 -7.54 -8.61 -7.26
N ARG A 90 -8.13 -7.54 -6.70
CA ARG A 90 -7.59 -6.18 -6.81
C ARG A 90 -6.27 -6.04 -6.07
N GLN A 91 -6.09 -6.71 -4.93
CA GLN A 91 -4.82 -6.76 -4.21
C GLN A 91 -3.74 -7.49 -5.04
N LYS A 92 -4.05 -8.62 -5.66
CA LYS A 92 -3.11 -9.31 -6.58
C LYS A 92 -2.70 -8.41 -7.74
N LEU A 93 -3.65 -7.68 -8.34
CA LEU A 93 -3.36 -6.74 -9.41
C LEU A 93 -2.48 -5.57 -8.93
N LEU A 94 -2.76 -5.02 -7.75
CA LEU A 94 -1.96 -3.97 -7.13
C LEU A 94 -0.52 -4.42 -6.91
N ILE A 95 -0.34 -5.59 -6.28
CA ILE A 95 0.97 -6.20 -6.04
C ILE A 95 1.72 -6.40 -7.36
N LYS A 96 1.06 -6.94 -8.39
CA LYS A 96 1.66 -7.13 -9.71
C LYS A 96 2.19 -5.80 -10.28
N ARG A 97 1.36 -4.75 -10.27
CA ARG A 97 1.74 -3.42 -10.79
C ARG A 97 2.89 -2.80 -10.00
N VAL A 98 2.89 -2.94 -8.68
CA VAL A 98 3.98 -2.48 -7.80
C VAL A 98 5.28 -3.23 -8.12
N ASN A 99 5.23 -4.54 -8.29
CA ASN A 99 6.37 -5.36 -8.68
C ASN A 99 6.92 -4.98 -10.06
N ASP A 100 6.05 -4.71 -11.03
CA ASP A 100 6.43 -4.25 -12.37
C ASP A 100 7.17 -2.90 -12.34
N VAL A 101 6.88 -2.04 -11.37
CA VAL A 101 7.64 -0.79 -11.14
C VAL A 101 8.96 -1.06 -10.44
N ILE A 102 8.96 -1.86 -9.36
CA ILE A 102 10.17 -2.17 -8.58
C ILE A 102 11.23 -2.88 -9.42
N SER A 103 10.83 -3.76 -10.34
CA SER A 103 11.76 -4.46 -11.24
C SER A 103 12.60 -3.54 -12.13
N ARG A 104 12.22 -2.26 -12.24
CA ARG A 104 12.95 -1.23 -12.99
C ARG A 104 14.10 -0.60 -12.19
N PHE A 105 14.20 -0.91 -10.90
CA PHE A 105 15.24 -0.41 -10.01
C PHE A 105 16.28 -1.49 -9.78
N THR A 106 17.54 -1.09 -9.72
CA THR A 106 18.70 -1.95 -9.44
C THR A 106 19.60 -1.27 -8.40
N ASP A 107 20.58 -2.03 -7.90
CA ASP A 107 21.69 -1.54 -7.08
C ASP A 107 21.30 -0.91 -5.73
N TYR A 108 20.07 -1.13 -5.27
CA TYR A 108 19.66 -0.76 -3.93
C TYR A 108 20.15 -1.80 -2.92
N THR A 109 20.56 -1.34 -1.75
CA THR A 109 21.03 -2.21 -0.66
C THR A 109 20.02 -2.34 0.48
N HIS A 110 19.06 -1.41 0.54
CA HIS A 110 18.01 -1.32 1.55
C HIS A 110 16.69 -0.93 0.88
N VAL A 111 15.57 -1.40 1.43
CA VAL A 111 14.22 -1.12 0.95
C VAL A 111 13.34 -0.66 2.10
N MET A 112 12.58 0.41 1.88
CA MET A 112 11.60 0.92 2.83
C MET A 112 10.25 1.04 2.13
N CYS A 113 9.20 0.47 2.73
CA CYS A 113 7.81 0.66 2.26
C CYS A 113 7.12 1.67 3.18
N VAL A 114 6.55 2.73 2.60
CA VAL A 114 5.86 3.82 3.30
C VAL A 114 4.50 4.09 2.64
N GLY A 115 3.68 4.93 3.28
CA GLY A 115 2.37 5.30 2.77
C GLY A 115 1.26 4.37 3.25
N GLY A 116 0.00 4.82 3.10
CA GLY A 116 -1.17 4.09 3.63
C GLY A 116 -1.37 2.68 3.05
N GLY A 117 -0.84 2.41 1.86
CA GLY A 117 -0.88 1.10 1.22
C GLY A 117 0.29 0.18 1.55
N ALA A 118 1.28 0.62 2.34
CA ALA A 118 2.53 -0.12 2.55
C ALA A 118 2.29 -1.56 3.06
N GLU A 119 1.42 -1.74 4.05
CA GLU A 119 1.12 -3.06 4.64
C GLU A 119 0.56 -4.05 3.62
N ILE A 120 -0.13 -3.56 2.59
CA ILE A 120 -0.74 -4.40 1.55
C ILE A 120 0.32 -5.03 0.64
N VAL A 121 1.45 -4.34 0.44
CA VAL A 121 2.47 -4.71 -0.55
C VAL A 121 3.79 -5.11 0.05
N ALA A 122 4.07 -4.78 1.32
CA ALA A 122 5.39 -4.94 1.94
C ALA A 122 5.94 -6.36 1.82
N GLU A 123 5.13 -7.39 2.09
CA GLU A 123 5.57 -8.79 1.96
C GLU A 123 5.98 -9.12 0.52
N ALA A 124 5.18 -8.71 -0.47
CA ALA A 124 5.50 -8.94 -1.87
C ALA A 124 6.74 -8.18 -2.33
N VAL A 125 6.92 -6.94 -1.87
CA VAL A 125 8.12 -6.14 -2.13
C VAL A 125 9.36 -6.78 -1.51
N LYS A 126 9.27 -7.27 -0.27
CA LYS A 126 10.36 -7.97 0.41
C LYS A 126 10.78 -9.22 -0.37
N ASN A 127 9.80 -10.03 -0.77
CA ASN A 127 10.02 -11.26 -1.54
C ASN A 127 10.64 -10.99 -2.92
N LEU A 128 10.21 -9.91 -3.60
CA LEU A 128 10.77 -9.53 -4.90
C LEU A 128 12.21 -9.02 -4.79
N THR A 129 12.47 -8.15 -3.82
CA THR A 129 13.76 -7.44 -3.68
C THR A 129 14.84 -8.30 -3.07
N LYS A 130 14.46 -9.33 -2.28
CA LYS A 130 15.36 -10.28 -1.62
C LYS A 130 16.44 -9.60 -0.76
N VAL A 131 16.18 -8.38 -0.30
CA VAL A 131 17.06 -7.75 0.68
C VAL A 131 16.93 -8.49 2.02
N PRO A 132 18.01 -8.60 2.81
CA PRO A 132 17.95 -9.20 4.13
C PRO A 132 16.91 -8.49 5.03
N ASP A 133 16.41 -9.21 6.03
CA ASP A 133 15.39 -8.72 6.96
C ASP A 133 15.82 -7.43 7.66
N GLU A 134 17.09 -7.33 8.05
CA GLU A 134 17.69 -6.15 8.67
C GLU A 134 17.81 -4.94 7.72
N ARG A 135 17.54 -5.13 6.44
CA ARG A 135 17.58 -4.08 5.39
C ARG A 135 16.23 -3.80 4.75
N PHE A 136 15.17 -4.46 5.23
CA PHE A 136 13.80 -4.20 4.83
C PHE A 136 13.06 -3.46 5.95
N TYR A 137 12.58 -2.25 5.66
CA TYR A 137 11.94 -1.38 6.65
C TYR A 137 10.45 -1.21 6.35
N LEU A 138 9.64 -1.51 7.36
CA LEU A 138 8.21 -1.19 7.44
C LEU A 138 7.94 -0.75 8.87
N SER A 139 7.38 0.46 9.06
CA SER A 139 7.04 0.94 10.40
C SER A 139 5.70 0.35 10.88
N SER A 140 5.37 0.54 12.16
CA SER A 140 4.06 0.19 12.71
C SER A 140 2.95 1.15 12.28
N SER A 141 3.26 2.26 11.62
CA SER A 141 2.26 3.21 11.11
C SER A 141 2.73 3.89 9.83
N PRO A 142 2.83 3.15 8.71
CA PRO A 142 3.49 3.61 7.49
C PRO A 142 2.90 4.88 6.87
N GLN A 143 1.60 5.13 7.11
CA GLN A 143 0.91 6.35 6.67
C GLN A 143 1.48 7.65 7.27
N PHE A 144 2.18 7.57 8.41
CA PHE A 144 2.78 8.72 9.09
C PHE A 144 4.29 8.85 8.85
N ASP A 145 4.93 7.90 8.18
CA ASP A 145 6.40 7.88 8.05
C ASP A 145 6.96 9.15 7.43
N LEU A 146 6.30 9.67 6.40
CA LEU A 146 6.70 10.91 5.73
C LEU A 146 6.68 12.11 6.69
N VAL A 147 5.54 12.36 7.35
CA VAL A 147 5.40 13.51 8.25
C VAL A 147 6.30 13.38 9.48
N MET A 148 6.48 12.17 10.01
CA MET A 148 7.38 11.92 11.14
C MET A 148 8.85 12.13 10.74
N GLY A 149 9.24 11.74 9.53
CA GLY A 149 10.54 12.05 8.96
C GLY A 149 10.77 13.56 8.83
N MET A 150 9.79 14.30 8.32
CA MET A 150 9.86 15.76 8.21
C MET A 150 9.99 16.45 9.58
N ILE A 151 9.24 15.99 10.59
CA ILE A 151 9.34 16.52 11.96
C ILE A 151 10.75 16.29 12.52
N LYS A 152 11.31 15.09 12.34
CA LYS A 152 12.68 14.77 12.78
C LYS A 152 13.73 15.65 12.10
N MET A 153 13.59 15.89 10.80
CA MET A 153 14.48 16.78 10.05
C MET A 153 14.37 18.23 10.54
N LYS A 154 13.16 18.72 10.83
CA LYS A 154 12.94 20.06 11.36
C LYS A 154 13.48 20.24 12.78
N GLY A 155 13.47 19.17 13.58
CA GLY A 155 14.00 19.16 14.95
C GLY A 155 15.52 19.20 15.07
N GLY A 156 16.27 19.24 13.96
CA GLY A 156 17.71 19.42 13.96
C GLY A 156 18.53 18.21 14.38
N VAL A 157 17.97 16.99 14.33
CA VAL A 157 18.75 15.78 14.58
C VAL A 157 19.69 15.56 13.39
N THR A 158 20.93 15.99 13.54
CA THR A 158 22.04 15.64 12.65
C THR A 158 22.24 14.14 12.69
N ASN A 159 22.33 13.52 11.51
CA ASN A 159 22.74 12.11 11.39
C ASN A 159 24.18 11.99 11.93
N GLU A 160 24.32 11.61 13.20
CA GLU A 160 25.57 11.05 13.74
C GLU A 160 25.78 9.64 13.20
#